data_AF-A0A4V6X5Y3-F1
#
_entry.id   AF-A0A4V6X5Y3-F1
#
_cell.length_a   1.000
_cell.length_b   1.000
_cell.length_c   1.000
_cell.angle_alpha   90.00
_cell.angle_beta   90.00
_cell.angle_gamma   90.00
#
_symmetry.space_group_name_H-M   'P 1'
#
loop_
_entity.id
_entity.type
_entity.pdbx_description
1 polymer ?
#
loop_
_entity_poly.entity_id
_entity_poly.type
_entity_poly.pdbx_seq_one_letter_code
_entity_poly.pdbx_strand_id
1 'polypeptide(L)'
;MKKFAATGLLALTLVLVTSASAFAAVYPDNEPNNSRDTANTFHVADGNQINGNLDRHNGDHQDYFKFTPATNQKVRFQIAYSKANKQEFKLVLLGKDETTLNKDYFDVQLEAGREYTLRVEGHSYDLDNNNFNYSVYTYVLPN
;
A
#
# COMPACT_ATOMS: atom_id res chain seq x y z
N MET A 1 -22.48 -22.23 -64.55
CA MET A 1 -22.17 -20.93 -63.91
C MET A 1 -22.17 -21.12 -62.38
N LYS A 2 -21.07 -20.69 -61.73
CA LYS A 2 -20.95 -20.19 -60.34
C LYS A 2 -21.23 -21.20 -59.19
N LYS A 3 -20.18 -21.84 -58.65
CA LYS A 3 -19.32 -21.45 -57.49
C LYS A 3 -19.91 -21.88 -56.13
N PHE A 4 -19.31 -22.94 -55.55
CA PHE A 4 -19.41 -23.26 -54.12
C PHE A 4 -18.58 -22.24 -53.34
N ALA A 5 -19.17 -21.59 -52.33
CA ALA A 5 -18.42 -20.92 -51.27
C ALA A 5 -19.37 -20.60 -50.10
N ALA A 6 -19.07 -21.16 -48.93
CA ALA A 6 -19.20 -20.48 -47.64
C ALA A 6 -18.50 -21.34 -46.59
N THR A 7 -17.18 -21.21 -46.58
CA THR A 7 -16.27 -21.54 -45.49
C THR A 7 -16.75 -20.81 -44.22
N GLY A 8 -17.34 -21.53 -43.28
CA GLY A 8 -17.63 -21.02 -41.95
C GLY A 8 -16.45 -21.29 -41.04
N LEU A 9 -15.54 -20.33 -40.93
CA LEU A 9 -14.39 -20.38 -40.03
C LEU A 9 -14.90 -20.22 -38.59
N LEU A 10 -14.86 -21.30 -37.78
CA LEU A 10 -15.07 -21.20 -36.33
C LEU A 10 -13.90 -20.38 -35.74
N ALA A 11 -14.19 -19.14 -35.33
CA ALA A 11 -13.23 -18.35 -34.56
C ALA A 11 -13.17 -18.92 -33.12
N LEU A 12 -12.11 -19.67 -32.82
CA LEU A 12 -11.79 -20.10 -31.47
C LEU A 12 -11.22 -18.89 -30.70
N THR A 13 -12.03 -18.24 -29.87
CA THR A 13 -11.57 -17.16 -29.01
C THR A 13 -10.71 -17.75 -27.90
N LEU A 14 -9.38 -17.70 -28.07
CA LEU A 14 -8.42 -18.02 -27.02
C LEU A 14 -8.44 -16.89 -25.99
N VAL A 15 -9.19 -17.06 -24.90
CA VAL A 15 -9.08 -16.18 -23.73
C VAL A 15 -7.76 -16.54 -23.04
N LEU A 16 -6.69 -15.83 -23.38
CA LEU A 16 -5.48 -15.83 -22.57
C LEU A 16 -5.81 -15.15 -21.24
N VAL A 17 -6.23 -15.94 -20.25
CA VAL A 17 -6.15 -15.51 -18.85
C VAL A 17 -4.68 -15.52 -18.49
N THR A 18 -3.95 -14.48 -18.89
CA THR A 18 -2.66 -14.17 -18.28
C THR A 18 -2.98 -13.72 -16.87
N SER A 19 -2.96 -14.65 -15.91
CA SER A 19 -2.77 -14.31 -14.51
C SER A 19 -1.38 -13.67 -14.41
N ALA A 20 -1.32 -12.37 -14.68
CA ALA A 20 -0.14 -11.58 -14.39
C ALA A 20 0.02 -11.64 -12.88
N SER A 21 0.98 -12.43 -12.41
CA SER A 21 1.49 -12.29 -11.05
C SER A 21 1.98 -10.85 -10.96
N ALA A 22 1.23 -9.99 -10.27
CA ALA A 22 1.70 -8.66 -9.98
C ALA A 22 2.97 -8.83 -9.15
N PHE A 23 4.11 -8.39 -9.69
CA PHE A 23 5.33 -8.33 -8.91
C PHE A 23 5.12 -7.33 -7.77
N ALA A 24 5.62 -7.70 -6.58
CA ALA A 24 5.72 -6.78 -5.45
C ALA A 24 6.39 -5.48 -5.89
N ALA A 25 5.68 -4.37 -5.79
CA ALA A 25 6.17 -3.04 -6.12
C ALA A 25 6.57 -2.29 -4.84
N VAL A 26 7.61 -1.48 -4.94
CA VAL A 26 8.05 -0.58 -3.88
C VAL A 26 7.68 0.85 -4.28
N TYR A 27 6.89 1.51 -3.44
CA TYR A 27 6.44 2.88 -3.60
C TYR A 27 7.32 3.78 -2.73
N PRO A 28 8.08 4.73 -3.32
CA PRO A 28 8.81 5.70 -2.54
C PRO A 28 7.84 6.72 -1.96
N ASP A 29 8.16 7.17 -0.76
CA ASP A 29 7.67 8.40 -0.19
C ASP A 29 8.25 9.62 -0.92
N ASN A 30 7.40 10.58 -1.28
CA ASN A 30 7.73 11.80 -2.02
C ASN A 30 7.10 13.02 -1.35
N GLU A 31 7.95 13.90 -0.83
CA GLU A 31 7.53 15.13 -0.17
C GLU A 31 7.18 16.26 -1.17
N PRO A 32 6.24 17.17 -0.83
CA PRO A 32 5.45 17.20 0.40
C PRO A 32 4.26 16.23 0.36
N ASN A 33 4.07 15.41 1.39
CA ASN A 33 2.92 14.51 1.57
C ASN A 33 2.26 14.66 2.95
N ASN A 34 2.62 15.73 3.69
CA ASN A 34 2.26 16.00 5.07
C ASN A 34 0.76 16.26 5.36
N SER A 35 -0.11 16.04 4.38
CA SER A 35 -1.55 16.24 4.47
C SER A 35 -2.32 15.26 3.58
N ARG A 36 -3.62 15.09 3.85
CA ARG A 36 -4.49 14.24 3.01
C ARG A 36 -4.55 14.72 1.56
N ASP A 37 -4.50 16.03 1.32
CA ASP A 37 -4.61 16.63 -0.01
C ASP A 37 -3.33 16.41 -0.83
N THR A 38 -2.19 16.32 -0.17
CA THR A 38 -0.87 16.09 -0.78
C THR A 38 -0.42 14.63 -0.72
N ALA A 39 -1.28 13.72 -0.26
CA ALA A 39 -0.95 12.32 -0.05
C ALA A 39 -0.39 11.63 -1.30
N ASN A 40 0.70 10.88 -1.12
CA ASN A 40 1.27 10.06 -2.19
C ASN A 40 0.28 8.96 -2.60
N THR A 41 0.32 8.60 -3.88
CA THR A 41 -0.50 7.49 -4.37
C THR A 41 0.27 6.19 -4.27
N PHE A 42 -0.37 5.14 -3.78
CA PHE A 42 0.17 3.78 -3.84
C PHE A 42 -0.92 2.79 -4.23
N HIS A 43 -0.49 1.58 -4.63
CA HIS A 43 -1.39 0.49 -4.95
C HIS A 43 -1.27 -0.60 -3.89
N VAL A 44 -2.38 -0.99 -3.27
CA VAL A 44 -2.42 -2.11 -2.34
C VAL A 44 -2.52 -3.41 -3.12
N ALA A 45 -1.49 -4.25 -2.97
CA ALA A 45 -1.48 -5.62 -3.46
C ALA A 45 -0.59 -6.48 -2.56
N ASP A 46 -0.67 -7.80 -2.72
CA ASP A 46 0.19 -8.71 -1.95
C ASP A 46 1.67 -8.45 -2.26
N GLY A 47 2.47 -8.28 -1.21
CA GLY A 47 3.90 -8.02 -1.30
C GLY A 47 4.28 -6.58 -1.64
N ASN A 48 3.34 -5.69 -1.94
CA ASN A 48 3.67 -4.28 -2.15
C ASN A 48 4.19 -3.62 -0.87
N GLN A 49 5.04 -2.62 -1.05
CA GLN A 49 5.74 -1.95 0.03
C GLN A 49 5.78 -0.44 -0.20
N ILE A 50 5.73 0.34 0.87
CA ILE A 50 6.05 1.77 0.90
C ILE A 50 7.36 1.92 1.67
N ASN A 51 8.29 2.75 1.17
CA ASN A 51 9.50 3.14 1.90
C ASN A 51 9.54 4.65 2.04
N GLY A 52 9.72 5.12 3.27
CA GLY A 52 9.81 6.54 3.55
C GLY A 52 10.71 6.87 4.74
N ASN A 53 10.76 8.15 5.06
CA ASN A 53 11.58 8.70 6.13
C ASN A 53 10.87 9.90 6.72
N LEU A 54 10.56 9.85 8.02
CA LEU A 54 9.99 10.99 8.71
C LEU A 54 11.09 12.02 9.02
N ASP A 55 11.13 13.13 8.30
CA ASP A 55 12.10 14.21 8.56
C ASP A 55 11.62 15.14 9.67
N ARG A 56 11.76 14.65 10.91
CA ARG A 56 11.38 15.39 12.12
C ARG A 56 12.00 16.79 12.16
N HIS A 57 13.22 16.97 11.66
CA HIS A 57 13.92 18.25 11.76
C HIS A 57 13.33 19.33 10.87
N ASN A 58 12.63 18.94 9.81
CA ASN A 58 11.95 19.85 8.88
C ASN A 58 10.43 19.94 9.10
N GLY A 59 9.93 19.42 10.22
CA GLY A 59 8.52 19.45 10.57
C GLY A 59 7.69 18.37 9.89
N ASP A 60 8.35 17.43 9.20
CA ASP A 60 7.72 16.24 8.67
C ASP A 60 7.58 15.19 9.78
N HIS A 61 6.36 15.13 10.30
CA HIS A 61 5.98 14.21 11.36
C HIS A 61 4.98 13.17 10.89
N GLN A 62 4.50 13.30 9.65
CA GLN A 62 3.40 12.50 9.15
C GLN A 62 3.43 12.38 7.63
N ASP A 63 3.52 11.15 7.15
CA ASP A 63 3.42 10.83 5.73
C ASP A 63 2.04 10.31 5.39
N TYR A 64 1.35 10.94 4.44
CA TYR A 64 0.05 10.49 3.97
C TYR A 64 0.14 9.76 2.64
N PHE A 65 -0.59 8.65 2.56
CA PHE A 65 -0.73 7.83 1.36
C PHE A 65 -2.21 7.58 1.07
N LYS A 66 -2.59 7.57 -0.21
CA LYS A 66 -3.93 7.23 -0.66
C LYS A 66 -3.93 6.09 -1.67
N PHE A 67 -4.98 5.29 -1.61
CA PHE A 67 -5.17 4.15 -2.50
C PHE A 67 -6.65 3.85 -2.67
N THR A 68 -6.96 3.21 -3.79
CA THR A 68 -8.29 2.65 -4.07
C THR A 68 -8.10 1.20 -4.52
N PRO A 69 -8.53 0.20 -3.72
CA PRO A 69 -8.35 -1.20 -4.06
C PRO A 69 -9.30 -1.58 -5.21
N ALA A 70 -8.81 -2.39 -6.14
CA ALA A 70 -9.59 -2.83 -7.30
C ALA A 70 -10.59 -3.96 -6.96
N THR A 71 -10.38 -4.66 -5.85
CA THR A 71 -11.16 -5.83 -5.43
C THR A 71 -11.47 -5.77 -3.95
N ASN A 72 -12.53 -6.48 -3.53
CA ASN A 72 -12.78 -6.73 -2.11
C ASN A 72 -11.73 -7.72 -1.60
N GLN A 73 -10.97 -7.34 -0.59
CA GLN A 73 -9.88 -8.18 -0.07
C GLN A 73 -9.59 -7.86 1.39
N LYS A 74 -9.24 -8.89 2.16
CA LYS A 74 -8.69 -8.72 3.50
C LYS A 74 -7.18 -8.50 3.38
N VAL A 75 -6.67 -7.41 3.95
CA VAL A 75 -5.26 -7.02 3.84
C VAL A 75 -4.67 -6.76 5.21
N ARG A 76 -3.46 -7.25 5.44
CA ARG A 76 -2.60 -6.82 6.53
C ARG A 76 -1.74 -5.65 6.08
N PHE A 77 -1.75 -4.58 6.85
CA PHE A 77 -0.75 -3.52 6.77
C PHE A 77 0.19 -3.69 7.96
N GLN A 78 1.50 -3.73 7.70
CA GLN A 78 2.53 -3.89 8.73
C GLN A 78 3.61 -2.82 8.56
N ILE A 79 3.99 -2.15 9.65
CA ILE A 79 5.09 -1.18 9.64
C ILE A 79 6.35 -1.77 10.26
N ALA A 80 7.49 -1.50 9.66
CA ALA A 80 8.82 -1.81 10.19
C ALA A 80 9.64 -0.53 10.28
N TYR A 81 10.31 -0.33 11.40
CA TYR A 81 11.20 0.79 11.68
C TYR A 81 12.13 0.44 12.86
N SER A 82 13.17 1.23 13.08
CA SER A 82 14.03 1.06 14.25
C SER A 82 13.30 1.44 15.54
N LYS A 83 13.19 0.51 16.49
CA LYS A 83 12.64 0.77 17.84
C LYS A 83 13.71 1.15 18.87
N ALA A 84 14.93 1.45 18.42
CA ALA A 84 16.02 1.89 19.29
C ALA A 84 15.63 3.15 20.08
N ASN A 85 16.17 3.30 21.29
CA ASN A 85 15.97 4.47 22.14
C ASN A 85 14.51 4.94 22.30
N LYS A 86 13.57 3.99 22.31
CA LYS A 86 12.12 4.26 22.43
C LYS A 86 11.55 5.09 21.27
N GLN A 87 12.16 5.04 20.09
CA GLN A 87 11.53 5.52 18.87
C GLN A 87 10.22 4.77 18.64
N GLU A 88 9.18 5.51 18.29
CA GLU A 88 7.84 5.00 18.07
C GLU A 88 7.20 5.69 16.88
N PHE A 89 6.95 4.91 15.83
CA PHE A 89 6.11 5.28 14.70
C PHE A 89 4.83 4.45 14.72
N LYS A 90 3.75 5.05 14.22
CA LYS A 90 2.45 4.43 14.13
C LYS A 90 1.96 4.45 12.69
N LEU A 91 1.33 3.37 12.28
CA LEU A 91 0.61 3.27 11.03
C LEU A 91 -0.89 3.34 11.32
N VAL A 92 -1.58 4.24 10.62
CA VAL A 92 -3.00 4.52 10.83
C VAL A 92 -3.73 4.46 9.50
N LEU A 93 -4.75 3.61 9.40
CA LEU A 93 -5.74 3.69 8.34
C LEU A 93 -6.91 4.56 8.82
N LEU A 94 -7.02 5.77 8.29
CA LEU A 94 -7.90 6.80 8.84
C LEU A 94 -9.36 6.35 8.90
N GLY A 95 -9.94 6.41 10.10
CA GLY A 95 -11.33 6.02 10.36
C GLY A 95 -11.58 4.50 10.37
N LYS A 96 -10.53 3.66 10.40
CA LYS A 96 -10.64 2.20 10.43
C LYS A 96 -9.84 1.55 11.54
N ASP A 97 -8.51 1.56 11.45
CA ASP A 97 -7.63 0.79 12.34
C ASP A 97 -6.23 1.41 12.41
N GLU A 98 -5.42 0.98 13.38
CA GLU A 98 -4.08 1.49 13.63
C GLU A 98 -3.19 0.49 14.36
N THR A 99 -1.88 0.65 14.22
CA THR A 99 -0.91 -0.10 15.02
C THR A 99 -0.88 0.39 16.47
N THR A 100 -0.37 -0.45 17.37
CA THR A 100 -0.17 -0.12 18.78
C THR A 100 1.28 -0.36 19.19
N LEU A 101 1.65 0.08 20.40
CA LEU A 101 2.99 -0.15 20.97
C LEU A 101 3.51 -1.59 20.82
N ASN A 102 2.61 -2.56 21.01
CA ASN A 102 2.94 -3.99 21.03
C ASN A 102 2.54 -4.73 19.74
N LYS A 103 1.98 -4.01 18.75
CA LYS A 103 1.47 -4.61 17.52
C LYS A 103 1.75 -3.69 16.34
N ASP A 104 2.69 -4.09 15.52
CA ASP A 104 3.20 -3.38 14.33
C ASP A 104 2.36 -3.61 13.07
N TYR A 105 1.20 -4.26 13.18
CA TYR A 105 0.29 -4.48 12.06
C TYR A 105 -1.19 -4.38 12.46
N PHE A 106 -2.04 -4.19 11.46
CA PHE A 106 -3.48 -4.40 11.56
C PHE A 106 -4.02 -5.07 10.29
N ASP A 107 -5.16 -5.74 10.43
CA ASP A 107 -5.82 -6.46 9.34
C ASP A 107 -7.16 -5.77 9.06
N VAL A 108 -7.44 -5.45 7.80
CA VAL A 108 -8.65 -4.70 7.44
C VAL A 108 -9.33 -5.33 6.22
N GLN A 109 -10.66 -5.32 6.23
CA GLN A 109 -11.45 -5.61 5.04
C GLN A 109 -11.54 -4.35 4.18
N LEU A 110 -10.99 -4.44 2.98
CA LEU A 110 -11.06 -3.39 1.97
C LEU A 110 -12.23 -3.64 1.01
N GLU A 111 -12.89 -2.54 0.63
CA GLU A 111 -14.02 -2.49 -0.31
C GLU A 111 -13.53 -1.96 -1.66
N ALA A 112 -13.81 -2.69 -2.73
CA ALA A 112 -13.43 -2.31 -4.09
C ALA A 112 -13.97 -0.93 -4.46
N GLY A 113 -13.13 -0.09 -5.07
CA GLY A 113 -13.52 1.25 -5.53
C GLY A 113 -13.67 2.31 -4.43
N ARG A 114 -13.50 1.95 -3.15
CA ARG A 114 -13.48 2.91 -2.05
C ARG A 114 -12.09 3.49 -1.86
N GLU A 115 -11.97 4.81 -1.82
CA GLU A 115 -10.70 5.46 -1.48
C GLU A 115 -10.42 5.34 0.03
N TYR A 116 -9.17 5.05 0.36
CA TYR A 116 -8.66 5.00 1.71
C TYR A 116 -7.42 5.89 1.85
N THR A 117 -7.20 6.40 3.06
CA THR A 117 -6.01 7.16 3.43
C THR A 117 -5.27 6.43 4.55
N LEU A 118 -4.01 6.12 4.28
CA LEU A 118 -3.05 5.57 5.21
C LEU A 118 -2.12 6.70 5.68
N ARG A 119 -1.72 6.68 6.94
CA ARG A 119 -0.79 7.65 7.52
C ARG A 119 0.29 6.92 8.31
N VAL A 120 1.54 7.27 8.09
CA VAL A 120 2.62 6.99 9.03
C VAL A 120 2.81 8.24 9.88
N GLU A 121 2.90 8.10 11.20
CA GLU A 121 3.11 9.23 12.11
C GLU A 121 4.19 8.92 13.14
N GLY A 122 5.04 9.92 13.41
CA GLY A 122 6.03 9.83 14.47
C GLY A 122 5.47 10.28 15.82
N HIS A 123 5.62 9.45 16.84
CA HIS A 123 5.25 9.76 18.24
C HIS A 123 6.47 10.04 19.11
N SER A 124 7.53 9.26 18.93
CA SER A 124 8.80 9.40 19.64
C SER A 124 9.94 9.13 18.68
N TYR A 125 11.05 9.84 18.83
CA TYR A 125 12.16 9.81 17.89
C TYR A 125 13.49 9.58 18.60
N ASP A 126 14.31 8.70 18.03
CA ASP A 126 15.70 8.50 18.45
C ASP A 126 16.59 9.59 17.83
N LEU A 127 16.67 10.72 18.53
CA LEU A 127 17.46 11.88 18.09
C LEU A 127 18.98 11.66 18.13
N ASP A 128 19.45 10.62 18.82
CA ASP A 128 20.88 10.35 18.92
C ASP A 128 21.38 9.64 17.65
N ASN A 129 20.55 8.77 17.06
CA ASN A 129 20.89 8.01 15.86
C ASN A 129 20.30 8.60 14.56
N ASN A 130 19.32 9.50 14.65
CA ASN A 130 18.68 10.17 13.50
C ASN A 130 18.25 9.23 12.36
N ASN A 131 17.82 8.02 12.71
CA ASN A 131 17.33 7.03 11.75
C ASN A 131 15.80 6.97 11.80
N PHE A 132 15.16 7.79 10.97
CA PHE A 132 13.72 7.91 10.88
C PHE A 132 13.11 7.17 9.69
N ASN A 133 13.86 6.23 9.11
CA ASN A 133 13.38 5.41 8.01
C ASN A 133 12.31 4.42 8.49
N TYR A 134 11.35 4.17 7.62
CA TYR A 134 10.34 3.14 7.83
C TYR A 134 10.01 2.41 6.52
N SER A 135 9.41 1.24 6.68
CA SER A 135 8.79 0.49 5.60
C SER A 135 7.39 0.08 6.01
N VAL A 136 6.43 0.18 5.09
CA VAL A 136 5.09 -0.39 5.26
C VAL A 136 4.90 -1.50 4.26
N TYR A 137 4.52 -2.69 4.72
CA TYR A 137 4.25 -3.86 3.90
C TYR A 137 2.76 -4.13 3.82
N THR A 138 2.29 -4.59 2.66
CA THR A 138 0.93 -5.06 2.47
C THR A 138 0.90 -6.54 2.11
N TYR A 139 0.09 -7.31 2.82
CA TYR A 139 -0.13 -8.73 2.57
C TYR A 139 -1.61 -9.01 2.36
N VAL A 140 -1.97 -9.65 1.25
CA VAL A 140 -3.35 -10.10 1.04
C VAL A 140 -3.54 -11.39 1.82
N LEU A 141 -4.54 -11.39 2.71
CA LEU A 141 -4.85 -12.53 3.54
C LEU A 141 -5.87 -13.44 2.83
N PRO A 142 -5.76 -14.77 3.00
CA PRO A 142 -6.82 -15.67 2.56
C PRO A 142 -8.13 -15.34 3.29
N ASN A 143 -9.24 -15.44 2.55
CA ASN A 143 -10.58 -15.29 3.09
C ASN A 143 -10.93 -16.38 4.11
#